data_AF-X1VGM9-F1
#
_entry.id   AF-X1VGM9-F1
#
_cell.length_a   1.000
_cell.length_b   1.000
_cell.length_c   1.000
_cell.angle_alpha   90.00
_cell.angle_beta   90.00
_cell.angle_gamma   90.00
#
_symmetry.space_group_name_H-M   'P 1'
#
loop_
_entity.id
_entity.type
_entity.pdbx_description
1 polymer ?
#
loop_
_entity_poly.entity_id
_entity_poly.type
_entity_poly.pdbx_seq_one_letter_code
_entity_poly.pdbx_strand_id
1 'polypeptide(L)'
;DKLQAKLNFDIGHFTFRRFSANNCKGLLTYKPHMAVVNSLSLESMGGEISGNGIIVRKYNGDFSVKTQVQLNEINIRDMFYSFNNFGQKFIIDNHVKGILAGNISFSSEITPRLKIKKEKVITESSFVINNGELIEFEPMLGLSGFIELSELKHITFSTLENEIFIKDETVTIPLMDIYSTAFNISLSGVHHFSNKYNYKVRVLLSEVLARKAREVKKENEEFGIIEDDDLRHTS
;
A
#
# COMPACT_ATOMS: atom_id res chain seq x y z
N ASP A 1 14.16 24.57 33.42
CA ASP A 1 12.74 24.85 33.12
C ASP A 1 11.84 23.65 33.40
N LYS A 2 10.69 23.88 34.04
CA LYS A 2 9.76 22.87 34.59
C LYS A 2 8.37 22.90 33.90
N LEU A 3 8.30 23.14 32.59
CA LEU A 3 7.01 23.14 31.90
C LEU A 3 6.46 21.71 31.82
N GLN A 4 5.29 21.49 32.42
CA GLN A 4 4.49 20.28 32.28
C GLN A 4 3.07 20.70 31.92
N ALA A 5 2.46 20.00 30.98
CA ALA A 5 1.11 20.28 30.54
C ALA A 5 0.38 18.98 30.21
N LYS A 6 -0.92 18.94 30.49
CA LYS A 6 -1.84 17.91 30.01
C LYS A 6 -2.94 18.62 29.25
N LEU A 7 -3.06 18.31 27.97
CA LEU A 7 -3.87 19.05 27.01
C LEU A 7 -4.86 18.10 26.37
N ASN A 8 -6.14 18.40 26.51
CA ASN A 8 -7.17 17.84 25.63
C ASN A 8 -7.30 18.81 24.45
N PHE A 9 -7.29 18.30 23.23
CA PHE A 9 -7.52 19.11 22.04
C PHE A 9 -8.67 18.55 21.22
N ASP A 10 -9.41 19.46 20.60
CA ASP A 10 -10.46 19.19 19.62
C ASP A 10 -10.24 20.19 18.48
N ILE A 11 -9.81 19.68 17.33
CA ILE A 11 -9.43 20.46 16.16
C ILE A 11 -10.36 20.04 15.02
N GLY A 12 -11.23 20.97 14.60
CA GLY A 12 -12.20 20.69 13.54
C GLY A 12 -11.55 20.34 12.20
N HIS A 13 -10.43 21.00 11.86
CA HIS A 13 -9.70 20.76 10.61
C HIS A 13 -8.19 20.95 10.80
N PHE A 14 -7.40 19.98 10.34
CA PHE A 14 -5.95 19.98 10.39
C PHE A 14 -5.35 19.71 9.01
N THR A 15 -4.37 20.52 8.60
CA THR A 15 -3.67 20.33 7.33
C THR A 15 -2.16 20.39 7.52
N PHE A 16 -1.46 19.50 6.83
CA PHE A 16 -0.01 19.48 6.77
C PHE A 16 0.46 18.93 5.41
N ARG A 17 1.04 19.80 4.57
CA ARG A 17 1.35 19.45 3.17
C ARG A 17 0.07 19.01 2.43
N ARG A 18 0.02 17.80 1.91
CA ARG A 18 -1.16 17.21 1.25
C ARG A 18 -2.05 16.43 2.23
N PHE A 19 -1.59 16.18 3.45
CA PHE A 19 -2.40 15.51 4.45
C PHE A 19 -3.44 16.49 5.00
N SER A 20 -4.68 16.04 5.04
CA SER A 20 -5.82 16.76 5.59
C SER A 20 -6.60 15.82 6.48
N ALA A 21 -7.05 16.33 7.63
CA ALA A 21 -7.86 15.58 8.57
C ALA A 21 -8.94 16.47 9.19
N ASN A 22 -10.06 15.85 9.54
CA ASN A 22 -11.16 16.48 10.25
C ASN A 22 -11.34 15.82 11.62
N ASN A 23 -12.08 16.50 12.50
CA ASN A 23 -12.49 15.97 13.80
C ASN A 23 -11.32 15.39 14.62
N CYS A 24 -10.16 16.06 14.59
CA CYS A 24 -8.95 15.60 15.24
C CYS A 24 -9.05 15.85 16.75
N LYS A 25 -9.20 14.77 17.52
CA LYS A 25 -9.34 14.82 18.98
C LYS A 25 -8.25 14.00 19.64
N GLY A 26 -7.78 14.46 20.80
CA GLY A 26 -6.78 13.69 21.52
C GLY A 26 -6.35 14.28 22.85
N LEU A 27 -5.53 13.50 23.54
CA LEU A 27 -4.93 13.83 24.82
C LEU A 27 -3.40 13.83 24.67
N LEU A 28 -2.79 14.98 24.95
CA LEU A 28 -1.36 15.20 24.90
C LEU A 28 -0.82 15.52 26.29
N THR A 29 0.16 14.74 26.75
CA THR A 29 0.95 15.04 27.95
C THR A 29 2.33 15.53 27.54
N TYR A 30 2.66 16.76 27.91
CA TYR A 30 3.99 17.34 27.73
C TYR A 30 4.76 17.38 29.05
N LYS A 31 6.02 16.98 28.99
CA LYS A 31 7.05 17.15 30.02
C LYS A 31 8.33 17.68 29.35
N PRO A 32 9.29 18.23 30.09
CA PRO A 32 10.54 18.70 29.49
C PRO A 32 11.16 17.60 28.62
N HIS A 33 11.42 17.93 27.35
CA HIS A 33 11.99 17.02 26.32
C HIS A 33 11.12 15.83 25.90
N MET A 34 9.87 15.73 26.34
CA MET A 34 9.01 14.58 26.06
C MET A 34 7.56 15.02 25.83
N ALA A 35 6.99 14.59 24.71
CA ALA A 35 5.56 14.72 24.42
C ALA A 35 4.99 13.31 24.24
N VAL A 36 3.90 13.01 24.96
CA VAL A 36 3.18 11.74 24.88
C VAL A 36 1.77 12.03 24.39
N VAL A 37 1.45 11.55 23.20
CA VAL A 37 0.08 11.51 22.68
C VAL A 37 -0.54 10.25 23.25
N ASN A 38 -1.34 10.40 24.30
CA ASN A 38 -1.99 9.28 25.00
C ASN A 38 -3.09 8.66 24.13
N SER A 39 -3.81 9.50 23.39
CA SER A 39 -4.80 9.09 22.40
C SER A 39 -4.92 10.17 21.33
N LEU A 40 -5.21 9.73 20.12
CA LEU A 40 -5.54 10.51 18.95
C LEU A 40 -6.62 9.75 18.18
N SER A 41 -7.65 10.44 17.72
CA SER A 41 -8.59 9.98 16.69
C SER A 41 -8.82 11.14 15.72
N LEU A 42 -8.88 10.82 14.43
CA LEU A 42 -9.14 11.77 13.36
C LEU A 42 -9.78 11.07 12.16
N GLU A 43 -10.46 11.86 11.32
CA GLU A 43 -11.02 11.41 10.06
C GLU A 43 -10.14 11.90 8.91
N SER A 44 -9.71 11.01 8.02
CA SER A 44 -8.87 11.34 6.87
C SER A 44 -8.94 10.25 5.81
N MET A 45 -8.70 10.62 4.55
CA MET A 45 -8.61 9.68 3.42
C MET A 45 -9.84 8.74 3.34
N GLY A 46 -11.03 9.29 3.62
CA GLY A 46 -12.29 8.55 3.58
C GLY A 46 -12.59 7.64 4.78
N GLY A 47 -11.69 7.55 5.77
CA GLY A 47 -11.86 6.68 6.94
C GLY A 47 -11.37 7.29 8.25
N GLU A 48 -11.16 6.45 9.25
CA GLU A 48 -10.72 6.84 10.59
C GLU A 48 -9.28 6.38 10.85
N ILE A 49 -8.51 7.28 11.47
CA ILE A 49 -7.18 6.98 12.01
C ILE A 49 -7.23 7.22 13.51
N SER A 50 -6.83 6.21 14.28
CA SER A 50 -6.62 6.36 15.72
C SER A 50 -5.22 5.91 16.12
N GLY A 51 -4.76 6.35 17.27
CA GLY A 51 -3.44 5.94 17.73
C GLY A 51 -2.93 6.66 18.96
N ASN A 52 -1.66 6.37 19.26
CA ASN A 52 -0.91 6.98 20.32
C ASN A 52 0.56 7.09 19.91
N GLY A 53 1.34 7.84 20.68
CA GLY A 53 2.76 7.94 20.42
C GLY A 53 3.54 8.74 21.45
N ILE A 54 4.85 8.69 21.30
CA ILE A 54 5.79 9.43 22.12
C ILE A 54 6.84 10.08 21.23
N ILE A 55 7.16 11.33 21.55
CA ILE A 55 8.20 12.12 20.93
C ILE A 55 9.17 12.53 22.05
N VAL A 56 10.44 12.15 21.93
CA VAL A 56 11.50 12.47 22.89
C VAL A 56 12.60 13.25 22.19
N ARG A 57 12.95 14.42 22.70
CA ARG A 57 14.08 15.21 22.20
C ARG A 57 15.40 14.56 22.65
N LYS A 58 16.25 14.23 21.70
CA LYS A 58 17.61 13.68 21.90
C LYS A 58 18.62 14.79 22.17
N TYR A 59 19.77 14.42 22.73
CA TYR A 59 20.88 15.36 23.02
C TYR A 59 21.41 16.08 21.78
N ASN A 60 21.42 15.40 20.62
CA ASN A 60 21.85 15.98 19.34
C ASN A 60 20.82 16.93 18.71
N GLY A 61 19.68 17.17 19.38
CA GLY A 61 18.61 18.05 18.92
C GLY A 61 17.52 17.37 18.09
N ASP A 62 17.74 16.14 17.61
CA ASP A 62 16.69 15.37 16.92
C ASP A 62 15.58 14.92 17.87
N PHE A 63 14.50 14.42 17.30
CA PHE A 63 13.38 13.84 18.03
C PHE A 63 13.27 12.34 17.73
N SER A 64 13.34 11.49 18.74
CA SER A 64 12.93 10.09 18.61
C SER A 64 11.40 10.04 18.66
N VAL A 65 10.80 9.35 17.70
CA VAL A 65 9.35 9.19 17.59
C VAL A 65 9.02 7.70 17.60
N LYS A 66 8.01 7.32 18.36
CA LYS A 66 7.38 6.00 18.31
C LYS A 66 5.87 6.17 18.32
N THR A 67 5.16 5.45 17.46
CA THR A 67 3.71 5.53 17.33
C THR A 67 3.11 4.14 17.14
N GLN A 68 1.90 3.97 17.67
CA GLN A 68 1.00 2.88 17.33
C GLN A 68 -0.24 3.51 16.68
N VAL A 69 -0.56 3.08 15.47
CA VAL A 69 -1.65 3.64 14.66
C VAL A 69 -2.55 2.52 14.20
N GLN A 70 -3.85 2.73 14.30
CA GLN A 70 -4.88 1.90 13.72
C GLN A 70 -5.57 2.67 12.60
N LEU A 71 -5.74 2.00 11.46
CA LEU A 71 -6.40 2.49 10.27
C LEU A 71 -7.72 1.74 10.10
N ASN A 72 -8.81 2.47 9.86
CA ASN A 72 -10.10 1.88 9.55
C ASN A 72 -10.67 2.55 8.29
N GLU A 73 -11.03 1.73 7.30
CA GLU A 73 -11.65 2.15 6.04
C GLU A 73 -10.92 3.26 5.26
N ILE A 74 -9.59 3.20 5.23
CA ILE A 74 -8.76 4.19 4.54
C ILE A 74 -8.75 3.94 3.03
N ASN A 75 -9.09 4.95 2.24
CA ASN A 75 -8.93 4.91 0.80
C ASN A 75 -7.45 4.94 0.42
N ILE A 76 -6.97 3.88 -0.23
CA ILE A 76 -5.55 3.70 -0.56
C ILE A 76 -5.05 4.77 -1.54
N ARG A 77 -5.87 5.14 -2.53
CA ARG A 77 -5.50 6.18 -3.50
C ARG A 77 -5.27 7.52 -2.80
N ASP A 78 -6.21 7.90 -1.95
CA ASP A 78 -6.11 9.14 -1.17
C ASP A 78 -4.92 9.12 -0.20
N MET A 79 -4.61 7.95 0.36
CA MET A 79 -3.42 7.76 1.18
C MET A 79 -2.13 7.98 0.41
N PHE A 80 -1.97 7.33 -0.74
CA PHE A 80 -0.81 7.53 -1.60
C PHE A 80 -0.69 9.00 -2.00
N TYR A 81 -1.79 9.64 -2.41
CA TYR A 81 -1.80 11.06 -2.76
C TYR A 81 -1.39 11.97 -1.58
N SER A 82 -1.97 11.76 -0.40
CA SER A 82 -1.76 12.56 0.82
C SER A 82 -0.32 12.50 1.33
N PHE A 83 0.34 11.36 1.14
CA PHE A 83 1.75 11.16 1.49
C PHE A 83 2.71 11.35 0.30
N ASN A 84 2.25 11.97 -0.78
CA ASN A 84 3.04 12.26 -1.98
C ASN A 84 3.75 10.99 -2.53
N ASN A 85 2.96 9.93 -2.69
CA ASN A 85 3.37 8.59 -3.10
C ASN A 85 4.54 8.05 -2.29
N PHE A 86 4.64 8.43 -1.00
CA PHE A 86 5.76 8.07 -0.11
C PHE A 86 7.15 8.43 -0.67
N GLY A 87 7.21 9.34 -1.66
CA GLY A 87 8.43 9.70 -2.38
C GLY A 87 8.91 8.67 -3.41
N GLN A 88 8.13 7.64 -3.74
CA GLN A 88 8.42 6.69 -4.80
C GLN A 88 7.72 7.04 -6.13
N LYS A 89 8.17 6.40 -7.21
CA LYS A 89 7.58 6.51 -8.56
C LYS A 89 7.17 5.15 -9.14
N PHE A 90 7.36 4.07 -8.39
CA PHE A 90 7.09 2.72 -8.87
C PHE A 90 5.58 2.44 -8.78
N ILE A 91 5.02 2.45 -7.57
CA ILE A 91 3.57 2.43 -7.35
C ILE A 91 3.13 3.81 -6.87
N ILE A 92 2.18 4.42 -7.58
CA ILE A 92 1.64 5.74 -7.28
C ILE A 92 0.11 5.66 -7.13
N ASP A 93 -0.49 6.73 -6.62
CA ASP A 93 -1.92 6.89 -6.37
C ASP A 93 -2.83 6.51 -7.56
N ASN A 94 -2.40 6.78 -8.78
CA ASN A 94 -3.16 6.39 -9.98
C ASN A 94 -3.19 4.87 -10.20
N HIS A 95 -2.15 4.15 -9.79
CA HIS A 95 -2.01 2.71 -10.01
C HIS A 95 -2.82 1.87 -9.03
N VAL A 96 -3.29 2.44 -7.92
CA VAL A 96 -3.89 1.65 -6.83
C VAL A 96 -5.27 2.17 -6.45
N LYS A 97 -6.16 1.23 -6.11
CA LYS A 97 -7.38 1.48 -5.35
C LYS A 97 -7.62 0.38 -4.33
N GLY A 98 -8.52 0.67 -3.40
CA GLY A 98 -8.98 -0.26 -2.37
C GLY A 98 -9.22 0.45 -1.06
N ILE A 99 -9.82 -0.29 -0.13
CA ILE A 99 -10.12 0.17 1.23
C ILE A 99 -9.24 -0.61 2.20
N LEU A 100 -8.39 0.13 2.91
CA LEU A 100 -7.37 -0.38 3.82
C LEU A 100 -7.84 -0.27 5.27
N ALA A 101 -7.73 -1.38 5.99
CA ALA A 101 -7.73 -1.39 7.46
C ALA A 101 -6.43 -2.04 7.94
N GLY A 102 -5.95 -1.67 9.12
CA GLY A 102 -4.70 -2.25 9.62
C GLY A 102 -4.13 -1.58 10.85
N ASN A 103 -3.01 -2.12 11.33
CA ASN A 103 -2.26 -1.61 12.46
C ASN A 103 -0.82 -1.33 12.02
N ILE A 104 -0.25 -0.22 12.50
CA ILE A 104 1.09 0.24 12.17
C ILE A 104 1.82 0.62 13.46
N SER A 105 2.88 -0.12 13.75
CA SER A 105 3.92 0.25 14.70
C SER A 105 5.03 0.96 13.93
N PHE A 106 5.27 2.23 14.23
CA PHE A 106 6.31 3.02 13.55
C PHE A 106 7.25 3.64 14.57
N SER A 107 8.55 3.65 14.25
CA SER A 107 9.53 4.44 14.97
C SER A 107 10.60 4.99 14.04
N SER A 108 11.10 6.17 14.37
CA SER A 108 12.22 6.80 13.66
C SER A 108 12.82 7.93 14.48
N GLU A 109 13.80 8.61 13.88
CA GLU A 109 14.30 9.90 14.33
C GLU A 109 13.89 10.97 13.32
N ILE A 110 13.48 12.13 13.83
CA ILE A 110 13.05 13.28 13.04
C ILE A 110 13.96 14.45 13.38
N THR A 111 14.49 15.10 12.36
CA THR A 111 15.30 16.31 12.53
C THR A 111 14.45 17.48 13.03
N PRO A 112 15.07 18.57 13.57
CA PRO A 112 14.34 19.79 13.92
C PRO A 112 13.52 20.42 12.79
N ARG A 113 13.81 20.07 11.53
CA ARG A 113 13.08 20.52 10.34
C ARG A 113 11.95 19.57 9.91
N LEU A 114 11.51 18.69 10.81
CA LEU A 114 10.46 17.68 10.55
C LEU A 114 10.77 16.76 9.36
N LYS A 115 12.06 16.47 9.13
CA LYS A 115 12.49 15.45 8.17
C LYS A 115 12.77 14.14 8.88
N ILE A 116 12.10 13.08 8.45
CA ILE A 116 12.32 11.70 8.90
C ILE A 116 13.70 11.23 8.44
N LYS A 117 14.46 10.63 9.34
CA LYS A 117 15.70 9.91 9.05
C LYS A 117 15.37 8.50 8.57
N LYS A 118 15.41 8.32 7.25
CA LYS A 118 15.01 7.08 6.57
C LYS A 118 15.78 5.87 7.08
N GLU A 119 17.07 6.05 7.36
CA GLU A 119 17.98 5.06 7.92
C GLU A 119 17.65 4.64 9.36
N LYS A 120 16.74 5.36 10.02
CA LYS A 120 16.24 5.06 11.38
C LYS A 120 14.80 4.57 11.39
N VAL A 121 14.14 4.45 10.23
CA VAL A 121 12.78 3.94 10.16
C VAL A 121 12.76 2.46 10.52
N ILE A 122 11.93 2.14 11.51
CA ILE A 122 11.52 0.77 11.84
C ILE A 122 10.00 0.77 11.85
N THR A 123 9.41 -0.07 10.99
CA THR A 123 7.96 -0.23 10.88
C THR A 123 7.60 -1.70 10.90
N GLU A 124 6.55 -2.03 11.64
CA GLU A 124 5.85 -3.31 11.55
C GLU A 124 4.39 -2.96 11.32
N SER A 125 3.78 -3.52 10.28
CA SER A 125 2.39 -3.25 9.95
C SER A 125 1.68 -4.51 9.52
N SER A 126 0.45 -4.71 9.99
CA SER A 126 -0.48 -5.69 9.46
C SER A 126 -1.65 -4.96 8.81
N PHE A 127 -2.15 -5.50 7.70
CA PHE A 127 -3.22 -4.85 6.97
C PHE A 127 -4.15 -5.84 6.28
N VAL A 128 -5.37 -5.36 6.03
CA VAL A 128 -6.36 -5.95 5.16
C VAL A 128 -6.76 -4.90 4.13
N ILE A 129 -6.76 -5.27 2.85
CA ILE A 129 -7.24 -4.44 1.75
C ILE A 129 -8.43 -5.14 1.12
N ASN A 130 -9.57 -4.45 1.11
CA ASN A 130 -10.78 -4.88 0.42
C ASN A 130 -10.93 -4.12 -0.90
N ASN A 131 -11.52 -4.79 -1.89
CA ASN A 131 -11.76 -4.24 -3.23
C ASN A 131 -10.48 -3.64 -3.84
N GLY A 132 -9.37 -4.37 -3.72
CA GLY A 132 -8.08 -3.93 -4.22
C GLY A 132 -8.07 -3.89 -5.74
N GLU A 133 -7.52 -2.83 -6.32
CA GLU A 133 -7.31 -2.73 -7.76
C GLU A 133 -5.88 -2.28 -8.06
N LEU A 134 -5.28 -2.87 -9.09
CA LEU A 134 -4.05 -2.45 -9.71
C LEU A 134 -4.35 -2.01 -11.15
N ILE A 135 -4.08 -0.75 -11.45
CA ILE A 135 -4.52 -0.07 -12.67
C ILE A 135 -3.29 0.43 -13.42
N GLU A 136 -3.21 0.10 -14.71
CA GLU A 136 -2.18 0.54 -15.65
C GLU A 136 -0.74 0.41 -15.13
N PHE A 137 -0.49 -0.61 -14.30
CA PHE A 137 0.83 -0.84 -13.74
C PHE A 137 1.72 -1.54 -14.77
N GLU A 138 2.58 -0.77 -15.43
CA GLU A 138 3.37 -1.20 -16.58
C GLU A 138 4.18 -2.48 -16.34
N PRO A 139 4.74 -2.74 -15.13
CA PRO A 139 5.43 -3.99 -14.85
C PRO A 139 4.59 -5.26 -15.07
N MET A 140 3.25 -5.19 -15.00
CA MET A 140 2.38 -6.34 -15.30
C MET A 140 2.26 -6.61 -16.80
N LEU A 141 2.50 -5.62 -17.65
CA LEU A 141 2.41 -5.79 -19.11
C LEU A 141 3.48 -6.75 -19.63
N GLY A 142 4.57 -7.00 -18.88
CA GLY A 142 5.56 -8.02 -19.21
C GLY A 142 5.01 -9.45 -19.25
N LEU A 143 3.79 -9.68 -18.73
CA LEU A 143 3.10 -10.96 -18.76
C LEU A 143 2.16 -11.13 -19.97
N SER A 144 2.15 -10.18 -20.90
CA SER A 144 1.23 -10.18 -22.07
C SER A 144 1.42 -11.36 -23.03
N GLY A 145 2.54 -12.09 -22.92
CA GLY A 145 2.74 -13.34 -23.67
C GLY A 145 1.87 -14.51 -23.18
N PHE A 146 1.32 -14.41 -21.97
CA PHE A 146 0.55 -15.48 -21.32
C PHE A 146 -0.89 -15.08 -21.01
N ILE A 147 -1.14 -13.79 -20.79
CA ILE A 147 -2.43 -13.23 -20.35
C ILE A 147 -2.80 -12.07 -21.27
N GLU A 148 -4.10 -11.87 -21.52
CA GLU A 148 -4.56 -10.78 -22.38
C GLU A 148 -4.18 -9.40 -21.83
N LEU A 149 -3.79 -8.50 -22.74
CA LEU A 149 -3.35 -7.16 -22.38
C LEU A 149 -4.46 -6.35 -21.67
N SER A 150 -5.71 -6.57 -22.07
CA SER A 150 -6.91 -5.99 -21.45
C SER A 150 -6.99 -6.33 -19.96
N GLU A 151 -6.79 -7.59 -19.60
CA GLU A 151 -6.81 -8.06 -18.21
C GLU A 151 -5.62 -7.53 -17.40
N LEU A 152 -4.46 -7.33 -18.02
CA LEU A 152 -3.26 -6.82 -17.34
C LEU A 152 -3.29 -5.32 -17.05
N LYS A 153 -4.11 -4.56 -17.80
CA LYS A 153 -4.29 -3.12 -17.58
C LYS A 153 -5.15 -2.79 -16.37
N HIS A 154 -6.03 -3.70 -15.96
CA HIS A 154 -6.88 -3.49 -14.79
C HIS A 154 -7.11 -4.83 -14.09
N ILE A 155 -6.37 -5.03 -13.01
CA ILE A 155 -6.43 -6.23 -12.19
C ILE A 155 -7.20 -5.89 -10.92
N THR A 156 -8.23 -6.66 -10.60
CA THR A 156 -8.94 -6.55 -9.32
C THR A 156 -8.62 -7.76 -8.46
N PHE A 157 -8.51 -7.55 -7.16
CA PHE A 157 -8.11 -8.57 -6.18
C PHE A 157 -9.26 -8.87 -5.22
N SER A 158 -9.30 -10.12 -4.75
CA SER A 158 -10.02 -10.44 -3.52
C SER A 158 -9.41 -9.69 -2.33
N THR A 159 -10.01 -9.84 -1.15
CA THR A 159 -9.40 -9.36 0.09
C THR A 159 -7.95 -9.81 0.19
N LEU A 160 -7.05 -8.86 0.39
CA LEU A 160 -5.62 -9.06 0.59
C LEU A 160 -5.30 -8.85 2.06
N GLU A 161 -4.59 -9.79 2.67
CA GLU A 161 -4.11 -9.66 4.04
C GLU A 161 -2.62 -10.02 4.08
N ASN A 162 -1.81 -9.13 4.65
CA ASN A 162 -0.39 -9.40 4.84
C ASN A 162 0.20 -8.47 5.90
N GLU A 163 1.46 -8.70 6.20
CA GLU A 163 2.32 -7.83 6.98
C GLU A 163 3.34 -7.13 6.07
N ILE A 164 3.81 -5.96 6.48
CA ILE A 164 4.96 -5.27 5.88
C ILE A 164 5.91 -4.88 7.01
N PHE A 165 7.19 -5.14 6.78
CA PHE A 165 8.27 -4.74 7.67
C PHE A 165 9.14 -3.71 6.97
N ILE A 166 9.52 -2.65 7.67
CA ILE A 166 10.51 -1.70 7.18
C ILE A 166 11.64 -1.62 8.20
N LYS A 167 12.86 -1.89 7.77
CA LYS A 167 14.07 -1.74 8.58
C LYS A 167 15.27 -1.60 7.64
N ASP A 168 16.28 -0.85 8.06
CA ASP A 168 17.52 -0.67 7.30
C ASP A 168 17.23 -0.22 5.85
N GLU A 169 16.32 0.77 5.72
CA GLU A 169 15.85 1.33 4.44
C GLU A 169 15.28 0.30 3.45
N THR A 170 14.78 -0.83 3.98
CA THR A 170 14.30 -1.96 3.20
C THR A 170 12.89 -2.31 3.63
N VAL A 171 11.97 -2.32 2.67
CA VAL A 171 10.61 -2.82 2.79
C VAL A 171 10.65 -4.32 2.51
N THR A 172 10.24 -5.13 3.46
CA THR A 172 10.11 -6.59 3.34
C THR A 172 8.65 -6.96 3.30
N ILE A 173 8.29 -7.70 2.26
CA ILE A 173 6.95 -8.21 2.01
C ILE A 173 7.03 -9.73 2.17
N PRO A 174 6.50 -10.31 3.26
CA PRO A 174 6.34 -11.74 3.42
C PRO A 174 5.47 -12.34 2.32
N LEU A 175 5.50 -13.67 2.22
CA LEU A 175 4.68 -14.39 1.25
C LEU A 175 3.20 -14.09 1.48
N MET A 176 2.53 -13.59 0.44
CA MET A 176 1.08 -13.51 0.34
C MET A 176 0.60 -14.17 -0.94
N ASP A 177 -0.59 -14.76 -0.86
CA ASP A 177 -1.36 -15.19 -2.01
C ASP A 177 -2.40 -14.13 -2.36
N ILE A 178 -2.44 -13.78 -3.64
CA ILE A 178 -3.28 -12.75 -4.23
C ILE A 178 -4.19 -13.44 -5.23
N TYR A 179 -5.47 -13.52 -4.93
CA TYR A 179 -6.47 -14.01 -5.87
C TYR A 179 -7.00 -12.83 -6.67
N SER A 180 -6.97 -12.93 -8.00
CA SER A 180 -7.32 -11.81 -8.88
C SER A 180 -8.16 -12.24 -10.08
N THR A 181 -8.77 -11.27 -10.75
CA THR A 181 -9.51 -11.51 -11.99
C THR A 181 -8.64 -12.00 -13.14
N ALA A 182 -7.34 -11.66 -13.14
CA ALA A 182 -6.43 -12.04 -14.22
C ALA A 182 -5.80 -13.41 -13.96
N PHE A 183 -5.22 -13.61 -12.76
CA PHE A 183 -4.53 -14.85 -12.35
C PHE A 183 -4.21 -14.85 -10.85
N ASN A 184 -4.04 -16.04 -10.27
CA ASN A 184 -3.59 -16.18 -8.90
C ASN A 184 -2.06 -15.98 -8.81
N ILE A 185 -1.62 -15.18 -7.83
CA ILE A 185 -0.22 -14.79 -7.65
C ILE A 185 0.21 -15.09 -6.22
N SER A 186 1.32 -15.79 -6.04
CA SER A 186 2.04 -15.73 -4.76
C SER A 186 3.19 -14.73 -4.88
N LEU A 187 3.23 -13.74 -4.00
CA LEU A 187 4.21 -12.66 -4.00
C LEU A 187 4.97 -12.62 -2.68
N SER A 188 6.29 -12.49 -2.75
CA SER A 188 7.14 -12.08 -1.64
C SER A 188 8.32 -11.26 -2.15
N GLY A 189 9.00 -10.53 -1.29
CA GLY A 189 10.27 -9.93 -1.66
C GLY A 189 10.67 -8.74 -0.83
N VAL A 190 11.68 -8.03 -1.34
CA VAL A 190 12.27 -6.87 -0.69
C VAL A 190 12.36 -5.69 -1.65
N HIS A 191 12.17 -4.49 -1.15
CA HIS A 191 12.32 -3.23 -1.87
C HIS A 191 13.13 -2.24 -1.04
N HIS A 192 14.30 -1.86 -1.52
CA HIS A 192 15.14 -0.85 -0.88
C HIS A 192 14.68 0.55 -1.27
N PHE A 193 14.80 1.53 -0.37
CA PHE A 193 14.51 2.94 -0.67
C PHE A 193 15.39 3.55 -1.77
N SER A 194 16.47 2.86 -2.15
CA SER A 194 17.29 3.16 -3.33
C SER A 194 16.65 2.72 -4.66
N ASN A 195 15.40 2.24 -4.63
CA ASN A 195 14.65 1.63 -5.74
C ASN A 195 15.26 0.33 -6.29
N LYS A 196 16.15 -0.33 -5.54
CA LYS A 196 16.57 -1.71 -5.82
C LYS A 196 15.55 -2.66 -5.21
N TYR A 197 15.09 -3.65 -5.95
CA TYR A 197 14.11 -4.62 -5.45
C TYR A 197 14.42 -6.03 -5.93
N ASN A 198 13.96 -7.02 -5.15
CA ASN A 198 13.98 -8.43 -5.51
C ASN A 198 12.63 -9.03 -5.11
N TYR A 199 11.79 -9.26 -6.11
CA TYR A 199 10.46 -9.84 -5.94
C TYR A 199 10.45 -11.25 -6.49
N LYS A 200 9.83 -12.15 -5.73
CA LYS A 200 9.52 -13.51 -6.14
C LYS A 200 8.03 -13.57 -6.42
N VAL A 201 7.70 -13.73 -7.69
CA VAL A 201 6.33 -13.88 -8.18
C VAL A 201 6.17 -15.30 -8.66
N ARG A 202 5.17 -16.01 -8.12
CA ARG A 202 4.76 -17.33 -8.60
C ARG A 202 3.37 -17.20 -9.20
N VAL A 203 3.20 -17.72 -10.41
CA VAL A 203 1.93 -17.76 -11.13
C VAL A 203 1.61 -19.21 -11.46
N LEU A 204 0.36 -19.62 -11.23
CA LEU A 204 -0.15 -20.94 -11.64
C LEU A 204 -0.55 -20.90 -13.12
N LEU A 205 0.44 -21.03 -14.00
CA LEU A 205 0.23 -21.00 -15.46
C LEU A 205 -0.77 -22.06 -15.96
N SER A 206 -0.89 -23.20 -15.27
CA SER A 206 -1.88 -24.23 -15.60
C SER A 206 -3.32 -23.72 -15.51
N GLU A 207 -3.62 -22.83 -14.56
CA GLU A 207 -4.95 -22.21 -14.45
C GLU A 207 -5.21 -21.24 -15.60
N VAL A 208 -4.20 -20.45 -15.96
CA VAL A 208 -4.26 -19.51 -17.09
C VAL A 208 -4.49 -20.24 -18.41
N LEU A 209 -3.72 -21.30 -18.67
CA LEU A 209 -3.85 -22.12 -19.88
C LEU A 209 -5.18 -22.87 -19.93
N ALA A 210 -5.65 -23.39 -18.79
CA ALA A 210 -6.94 -24.06 -18.70
C ALA A 210 -8.12 -23.11 -18.96
N ARG A 211 -8.05 -21.87 -18.48
CA ARG A 211 -9.05 -20.83 -18.78
C ARG A 211 -9.09 -20.52 -20.27
N LYS A 212 -7.93 -20.23 -20.87
CA LYS A 212 -7.81 -19.95 -22.31
C LYS A 212 -8.34 -21.09 -23.18
N ALA A 213 -8.04 -22.34 -22.82
CA ALA A 213 -8.57 -23.51 -23.53
C ALA A 213 -10.10 -23.62 -23.45
N ARG A 214 -10.72 -23.24 -22.32
CA ARG A 214 -12.18 -23.21 -22.17
C ARG A 214 -12.82 -22.10 -22.99
N GLU A 215 -12.20 -20.92 -23.05
CA GLU A 215 -12.68 -19.79 -23.85
C GLU A 215 -12.68 -20.11 -25.34
N VAL A 216 -11.56 -20.63 -25.86
CA VAL A 216 -11.46 -21.10 -27.26
C VAL A 216 -12.50 -22.18 -27.56
N LYS A 217 -12.73 -23.10 -26.62
CA LYS A 217 -13.76 -24.13 -26.80
C LYS A 217 -15.16 -23.53 -26.88
N LYS A 218 -15.46 -22.55 -26.03
CA LYS A 218 -16.76 -21.86 -26.01
C LYS A 218 -16.98 -21.03 -27.27
N GLU A 219 -15.97 -20.32 -27.76
CA GLU A 219 -16.04 -19.59 -29.05
C GLU A 219 -16.28 -20.54 -30.21
N ASN A 220 -15.58 -21.67 -30.27
CA ASN A 220 -15.79 -22.70 -31.31
C ASN A 220 -17.19 -23.34 -31.24
N GLU A 221 -17.78 -23.46 -30.05
CA GLU A 221 -19.15 -23.96 -29.84
C GLU A 221 -20.22 -22.91 -30.22
N GLU A 222 -19.98 -21.61 -29.98
CA GLU A 222 -20.93 -20.53 -30.27
C GLU A 222 -20.89 -20.01 -31.72
N PHE A 223 -19.72 -20.05 -32.39
CA PHE A 223 -19.53 -19.51 -33.74
C PHE A 223 -19.17 -20.56 -34.80
N GLY A 224 -18.99 -21.83 -34.39
CA GLY A 224 -18.51 -22.90 -35.27
C GLY A 224 -17.02 -22.76 -35.60
N ILE A 225 -16.40 -23.86 -36.02
CA ILE A 225 -15.00 -23.85 -36.48
C ILE A 225 -14.98 -23.10 -37.82
N ILE A 226 -14.30 -21.95 -37.87
CA ILE A 226 -13.98 -21.30 -39.15
C ILE A 226 -12.86 -22.15 -39.77
N GLU A 227 -13.22 -23.06 -40.67
CA GLU A 227 -12.26 -23.68 -41.58
C GLU A 227 -11.74 -22.58 -42.51
N ASP A 228 -10.47 -22.22 -42.33
CA ASP A 228 -9.75 -21.37 -43.27
C ASP A 228 -9.49 -22.21 -44.53
N ASP A 229 -10.45 -22.16 -45.45
CA ASP A 229 -10.44 -22.90 -46.70
C ASP A 229 -9.37 -22.27 -47.61
N ASP A 230 -8.10 -22.64 -47.40
CA ASP A 230 -6.97 -22.29 -48.29
C ASP A 230 -7.11 -23.09 -49.59
N LEU A 231 -8.14 -22.77 -50.37
CA LEU A 231 -8.34 -23.23 -51.73
C LEU A 231 -7.33 -22.54 -52.66
N ARG A 232 -6.08 -22.98 -52.58
CA ARG A 232 -5.11 -22.87 -53.67
C ARG A 232 -5.07 -24.17 -54.45
N HIS A 233 -6.15 -24.44 -55.18
CA HIS A 233 -6.08 -25.34 -56.34
C HIS A 233 -5.60 -24.56 -57.57
N THR A 234 -4.33 -24.77 -57.86
CA THR A 234 -3.60 -24.71 -59.14
C THR A 234 -4.39 -24.43 -60.43
N SER A 235 -3.84 -23.53 -61.26
CA SER A 235 -3.42 -23.84 -62.64
C SER A 235 -2.22 -22.98 -63.00
#